data_AF-A0A368NDZ9-F1
#
_entry.id   AF-A0A368NDZ9-F1
#
_cell.length_a   1.000
_cell.length_b   1.000
_cell.length_c   1.000
_cell.angle_alpha   90.00
_cell.angle_beta   90.00
_cell.angle_gamma   90.00
#
_symmetry.space_group_name_H-M   'P 1'
#
loop_
_entity.id
_entity.type
_entity.pdbx_description
1 polymer ?
#
loop_
_entity_poly.entity_id
_entity_poly.type
_entity_poly.pdbx_seq_one_letter_code
_entity_poly.pdbx_strand_id
1 'polypeptide(L)'
;MGFRDANRGQAIQVGAILLFGILILGLSIYQASVVPQQNSRVEFNTYQEATDDMVSVRDDVVTAGTEGTAASTTVETGATYPARSIFVNPGVPSGTVSTASAPNVTLSGVRPVDSEASNTRTFWNQTSGTYETNRVTFTPSYNEFDGSPVAIAGQGVYRFPDGRVLPISAGSTISGNRITLVTVRGDLGASGRSVSVTADPVSTATRTVVVTGTGTSFNVTVPTPIPASAWNDTVAPDVVANPNVRTTTPVGDDSVRITFDGSRQYELRLAAVELRAQSDSNAVQQPDGSYLLGLTGNETISTNGTSPVAVEVRDRYNNPVSGADVTFTVTGGDATFAGGGTGRVVTTDGSGRAPVALRPNGAGTITVEAKRDLNGNGTIESYERTRFAITATDGSNDDGGAENINPAEEGDVILVRGVANDRAIEIDFNNTADETRTITEARLSFYYVNEQGNSQRSAPDVFNFGNTDFNIPGQLKPLNDQEQVPTGTPDGPELTITTEGGDPPEREDFFVLTVVFEETGDTSTYFITLEGSGPGNGNNNGNNGSGQGPDGTGPPGQN
;
A
#
# COMPACT_ATOMS: atom_id res chain seq x y z
N MET A 1 92.33 -58.28 25.94
CA MET A 1 91.01 -57.89 25.42
C MET A 1 91.16 -56.53 24.76
N GLY A 2 90.69 -56.35 23.52
CA GLY A 2 90.74 -55.02 22.88
C GLY A 2 90.35 -54.98 21.40
N PHE A 3 89.09 -54.59 21.15
CA PHE A 3 88.57 -53.83 20.00
C PHE A 3 88.66 -54.40 18.58
N ARG A 4 87.84 -55.40 18.24
CA ARG A 4 87.51 -55.75 16.84
C ARG A 4 86.02 -55.68 16.45
N ASP A 5 85.12 -55.22 17.34
CA ASP A 5 83.67 -55.24 17.09
C ASP A 5 82.98 -53.85 16.94
N ALA A 6 83.70 -52.77 16.59
CA ALA A 6 83.13 -51.41 16.59
C ALA A 6 82.41 -50.95 15.30
N ASN A 7 82.55 -51.64 14.14
CA ASN A 7 82.06 -51.11 12.84
C ASN A 7 80.72 -51.66 12.32
N ARG A 8 80.06 -52.59 13.04
CA ARG A 8 78.75 -53.13 12.60
C ARG A 8 77.54 -52.27 13.00
N GLY A 9 77.66 -51.43 14.04
CA GLY A 9 76.59 -50.50 14.46
C GLY A 9 76.50 -49.23 13.60
N GLN A 10 77.58 -48.86 12.91
CA GLN A 10 77.68 -47.60 12.17
C GLN A 10 76.82 -47.61 10.89
N ALA A 11 76.75 -48.73 10.17
CA ALA A 11 75.90 -48.87 8.98
C ALA A 11 74.40 -48.80 9.32
N ILE A 12 73.99 -49.35 10.47
CA ILE A 12 72.61 -49.27 10.97
C ILE A 12 72.27 -47.82 11.35
N GLN A 13 73.20 -47.12 12.02
CA GLN A 13 73.02 -45.71 12.37
C GLN A 13 72.95 -44.80 11.13
N VAL A 14 73.83 -44.99 10.15
CA VAL A 14 73.81 -44.23 8.88
C VAL A 14 72.53 -44.50 8.10
N GLY A 15 72.07 -45.76 8.05
CA GLY A 15 70.78 -46.11 7.44
C GLY A 15 69.59 -45.47 8.15
N ALA A 16 69.58 -45.45 9.49
CA ALA A 16 68.53 -44.82 10.28
C ALA A 16 68.50 -43.28 10.10
N ILE A 17 69.67 -42.62 10.05
CA ILE A 17 69.77 -41.18 9.79
C ILE A 17 69.28 -40.84 8.38
N LEU A 18 69.63 -41.66 7.37
CA LEU A 18 69.15 -41.47 6.00
C LEU A 18 67.64 -41.66 5.88
N LEU A 19 67.09 -42.72 6.47
CA LEU A 19 65.64 -42.95 6.47
C LEU A 19 64.89 -41.83 7.20
N PHE A 20 65.42 -41.37 8.33
CA PHE A 20 64.87 -40.22 9.05
C PHE A 20 64.96 -38.93 8.21
N GLY A 21 66.09 -38.69 7.55
CA GLY A 21 66.26 -37.56 6.64
C GLY A 21 65.26 -37.58 5.48
N ILE A 22 65.05 -38.75 4.85
CA ILE A 22 64.05 -38.92 3.78
C ILE A 22 62.63 -38.71 4.32
N LEU A 23 62.33 -39.20 5.54
CA LEU A 23 61.04 -38.97 6.18
C LEU A 23 60.80 -37.47 6.42
N ILE A 24 61.76 -36.74 6.99
CA ILE A 24 61.63 -35.29 7.22
C ILE A 24 61.51 -34.52 5.90
N LEU A 25 62.25 -34.90 4.86
CA LEU A 25 62.10 -34.33 3.52
C LEU A 25 60.71 -34.59 2.95
N GLY A 26 60.20 -35.83 3.08
CA GLY A 26 58.84 -36.20 2.67
C GLY A 26 57.76 -35.41 3.42
N LEU A 27 57.90 -35.26 4.74
CA LEU A 27 57.00 -34.44 5.56
C LEU A 27 57.05 -32.96 5.19
N SER A 28 58.23 -32.44 4.87
CA SER A 28 58.42 -31.06 4.42
C SER A 28 57.75 -30.81 3.07
N ILE A 29 57.91 -31.74 2.12
CA ILE A 29 57.23 -31.68 0.81
C ILE A 29 55.71 -31.75 1.01
N TYR A 30 55.23 -32.61 1.91
CA TYR A 30 53.80 -32.73 2.22
C TYR A 30 53.25 -31.42 2.80
N GLN A 31 53.95 -30.79 3.76
CA GLN A 31 53.59 -29.50 4.33
C GLN A 31 53.62 -28.36 3.30
N ALA A 32 54.53 -28.40 2.32
CA ALA A 32 54.70 -27.34 1.33
C ALA A 32 53.75 -27.45 0.12
N SER A 33 53.12 -28.62 -0.11
CA SER A 33 52.30 -28.85 -1.31
C SER A 33 50.91 -29.42 -1.02
N VAL A 34 50.83 -30.46 -0.19
CA VAL A 34 49.56 -31.17 0.06
C VAL A 34 48.70 -30.41 1.07
N VAL A 35 49.29 -29.84 2.13
CA VAL A 35 48.55 -29.05 3.12
C VAL A 35 47.90 -27.81 2.47
N PRO A 36 48.62 -26.97 1.71
CA PRO A 36 48.03 -25.88 0.94
C PRO A 36 46.90 -26.31 0.02
N GLN A 37 47.09 -27.38 -0.76
CA GLN A 37 46.05 -27.88 -1.69
C GLN A 37 44.77 -28.34 -0.97
N GLN A 38 44.91 -29.00 0.18
CA GLN A 38 43.76 -29.40 1.00
C GLN A 38 43.05 -28.19 1.61
N ASN A 39 43.81 -27.20 2.08
CA ASN A 39 43.25 -25.98 2.66
C ASN A 39 42.53 -25.15 1.59
N SER A 40 43.12 -25.00 0.39
CA SER A 40 42.52 -24.35 -0.77
C SER A 40 41.19 -25.01 -1.18
N ARG A 41 41.08 -26.35 -1.07
CA ARG A 41 39.81 -27.05 -1.32
C ARG A 41 38.73 -26.72 -0.28
N VAL A 42 39.10 -26.59 0.99
CA VAL A 42 38.16 -26.18 2.06
C VAL A 42 37.70 -24.75 1.81
N GLU A 43 38.63 -23.84 1.53
CA GLU A 43 38.33 -22.44 1.25
C GLU A 43 37.44 -22.26 0.01
N PHE A 44 37.69 -23.02 -1.06
CA PHE A 44 36.83 -23.02 -2.25
C PHE A 44 35.39 -23.45 -1.94
N ASN A 45 35.22 -24.47 -1.08
CA ASN A 45 33.88 -24.91 -0.68
C ASN A 45 33.17 -23.81 0.13
N THR A 46 33.84 -23.22 1.12
CA THR A 46 33.30 -22.10 1.90
C THR A 46 33.00 -20.88 1.03
N TYR A 47 33.81 -20.61 0.01
CA TYR A 47 33.54 -19.55 -0.95
C TYR A 47 32.26 -19.80 -1.78
N GLN A 48 31.96 -21.05 -2.13
CA GLN A 48 30.70 -21.38 -2.81
C GLN A 48 29.51 -21.18 -1.86
N GLU A 49 29.61 -21.65 -0.61
CA GLU A 49 28.59 -21.42 0.42
C GLU A 49 28.33 -19.91 0.62
N ALA A 50 29.39 -19.11 0.80
CA ALA A 50 29.28 -17.66 0.90
C ALA A 50 28.67 -17.01 -0.36
N THR A 51 28.90 -17.57 -1.55
CA THR A 51 28.27 -17.08 -2.78
C THR A 51 26.75 -17.32 -2.75
N ASP A 52 26.32 -18.50 -2.31
CA ASP A 52 24.90 -18.86 -2.20
C ASP A 52 24.23 -18.05 -1.07
N ASP A 53 24.93 -17.80 0.03
CA ASP A 53 24.47 -16.92 1.11
C ASP A 53 24.24 -15.49 0.60
N MET A 54 25.08 -14.98 -0.32
CA MET A 54 24.86 -13.66 -0.93
C MET A 54 23.61 -13.61 -1.82
N VAL A 55 23.19 -14.73 -2.42
CA VAL A 55 21.88 -14.83 -3.08
C VAL A 55 20.76 -14.74 -2.05
N SER A 56 20.91 -15.44 -0.93
CA SER A 56 19.94 -15.39 0.17
C SER A 56 19.82 -13.98 0.78
N VAL A 57 20.93 -13.25 0.97
CA VAL A 57 20.92 -11.83 1.40
C VAL A 57 20.15 -10.95 0.39
N ARG A 58 20.31 -11.19 -0.91
CA ARG A 58 19.55 -10.47 -1.94
C ARG A 58 18.06 -10.77 -1.82
N ASP A 59 17.69 -12.01 -1.57
CA ASP A 59 16.29 -12.40 -1.41
C ASP A 59 15.69 -11.83 -0.10
N ASP A 60 16.45 -11.81 0.99
CA ASP A 60 16.09 -11.13 2.24
C ASP A 60 15.78 -9.64 2.02
N VAL A 61 16.56 -8.95 1.18
CA VAL A 61 16.30 -7.55 0.80
C VAL A 61 14.97 -7.42 0.07
N VAL A 62 14.69 -8.32 -0.88
CA VAL A 62 13.41 -8.28 -1.61
C VAL A 62 12.25 -8.55 -0.64
N THR A 63 12.34 -9.60 0.17
CA THR A 63 11.35 -9.97 1.18
C THR A 63 11.09 -8.83 2.16
N ALA A 64 12.12 -8.24 2.77
CA ALA A 64 11.95 -7.10 3.68
C ALA A 64 11.28 -5.91 2.99
N GLY A 65 11.68 -5.60 1.75
CA GLY A 65 11.13 -4.49 0.99
C GLY A 65 9.66 -4.69 0.58
N THR A 66 9.22 -5.92 0.31
CA THR A 66 7.88 -6.21 -0.21
C THR A 66 6.89 -6.73 0.82
N GLU A 67 7.36 -7.48 1.82
CA GLU A 67 6.53 -8.09 2.86
C GLU A 67 6.53 -7.31 4.18
N GLY A 68 7.54 -6.45 4.39
CA GLY A 68 7.65 -5.62 5.60
C GLY A 68 8.08 -6.40 6.83
N THR A 69 8.68 -7.58 6.63
CA THR A 69 9.23 -8.43 7.68
C THR A 69 10.75 -8.41 7.59
N ALA A 70 11.43 -8.22 8.73
CA ALA A 70 12.88 -8.31 8.77
C ALA A 70 13.33 -9.75 8.46
N ALA A 71 14.37 -9.89 7.66
CA ALA A 71 14.96 -11.17 7.27
C ALA A 71 16.47 -11.16 7.55
N SER A 72 17.07 -12.33 7.73
CA SER A 72 18.50 -12.42 8.08
C SER A 72 19.14 -13.68 7.54
N THR A 73 20.32 -13.49 6.97
CA THR A 73 21.17 -14.56 6.46
C THR A 73 22.55 -14.44 7.11
N THR A 74 23.11 -15.59 7.49
CA THR A 74 24.51 -15.66 7.95
C THR A 74 25.39 -16.04 6.77
N VAL A 75 26.31 -15.16 6.40
CA VAL A 75 27.27 -15.37 5.32
C VAL A 75 28.54 -16.02 5.90
N GLU A 76 28.89 -17.21 5.41
CA GLU A 76 30.10 -17.94 5.82
C GLU A 76 31.37 -17.35 5.19
N THR A 77 31.80 -16.21 5.72
CA THR A 77 32.91 -15.41 5.16
C THR A 77 34.32 -15.99 5.38
N GLY A 78 34.49 -17.02 6.21
CA GLY A 78 35.80 -17.58 6.57
C GLY A 78 35.81 -19.10 6.73
N ALA A 79 36.96 -19.72 6.48
CA ALA A 79 37.11 -21.18 6.42
C ALA A 79 37.67 -21.79 7.72
N THR A 80 37.30 -23.04 8.00
CA THR A 80 37.81 -23.80 9.15
C THR A 80 38.64 -24.99 8.69
N TYR A 81 39.95 -24.95 8.93
CA TYR A 81 40.83 -26.06 8.54
C TYR A 81 40.71 -27.26 9.50
N PRO A 82 40.73 -28.49 8.98
CA PRO A 82 40.80 -29.68 9.80
C PRO A 82 42.05 -29.71 10.68
N ALA A 83 41.92 -30.24 11.90
CA ALA A 83 43.06 -30.43 12.79
C ALA A 83 44.06 -31.44 12.20
N ARG A 84 45.36 -31.17 12.40
CA ARG A 84 46.45 -32.00 11.88
C ARG A 84 47.41 -32.36 13.03
N SER A 85 47.83 -33.62 13.11
CA SER A 85 48.64 -34.11 14.25
C SER A 85 50.10 -33.64 14.24
N ILE A 86 50.71 -33.52 13.06
CA ILE A 86 52.14 -33.19 12.88
C ILE A 86 52.39 -32.01 11.93
N PHE A 87 51.32 -31.47 11.33
CA PHE A 87 51.37 -30.40 10.34
C PHE A 87 50.71 -29.14 10.90
N VAL A 88 51.10 -27.98 10.37
CA VAL A 88 50.61 -26.67 10.83
C VAL A 88 49.70 -26.08 9.77
N ASN A 89 48.56 -25.54 10.20
CA ASN A 89 47.66 -24.74 9.36
C ASN A 89 47.98 -23.25 9.48
N PRO A 90 47.70 -22.44 8.45
CA PRO A 90 47.75 -20.99 8.58
C PRO A 90 46.67 -20.48 9.55
N GLY A 91 46.72 -19.18 9.88
CA GLY A 91 45.68 -18.53 10.68
C GLY A 91 44.31 -18.65 10.02
N VAL A 92 43.22 -18.52 10.79
CA VAL A 92 41.87 -18.63 10.22
C VAL A 92 41.61 -17.46 9.26
N PRO A 93 41.24 -17.73 7.99
CA PRO A 93 40.88 -16.66 7.06
C PRO A 93 39.51 -16.08 7.41
N SER A 94 39.30 -14.80 7.11
CA SER A 94 38.04 -14.09 7.39
C SER A 94 37.83 -13.00 6.36
N GLY A 95 36.80 -13.16 5.53
CA GLY A 95 36.37 -12.15 4.58
C GLY A 95 35.56 -11.02 5.23
N THR A 96 35.10 -10.09 4.40
CA THR A 96 34.30 -8.93 4.82
C THR A 96 33.05 -8.81 3.96
N VAL A 97 31.90 -8.50 4.56
CA VAL A 97 30.70 -8.03 3.86
C VAL A 97 30.54 -6.55 4.14
N SER A 98 30.42 -5.74 3.08
CA SER A 98 30.29 -4.30 3.19
C SER A 98 29.30 -3.70 2.20
N THR A 99 28.70 -2.57 2.54
CA THR A 99 27.96 -1.72 1.60
C THR A 99 28.83 -0.58 1.08
N ALA A 100 28.60 -0.17 -0.16
CA ALA A 100 29.19 1.01 -0.78
C ALA A 100 28.16 1.69 -1.68
N SER A 101 28.26 3.02 -1.84
CA SER A 101 27.36 3.77 -2.73
C SER A 101 27.40 3.22 -4.16
N ALA A 102 26.22 3.08 -4.78
CA ALA A 102 26.04 2.72 -6.17
C ALA A 102 25.35 3.86 -6.92
N PRO A 103 25.36 3.85 -8.27
CA PRO A 103 24.54 4.78 -9.04
C PRO A 103 23.07 4.71 -8.64
N ASN A 104 22.41 5.86 -8.63
CA ASN A 104 21.03 5.96 -8.18
C ASN A 104 20.07 5.23 -9.11
N VAL A 105 19.00 4.69 -8.51
CA VAL A 105 17.82 4.26 -9.26
C VAL A 105 17.06 5.51 -9.70
N THR A 106 16.78 5.67 -11.00
CA THR A 106 16.12 6.87 -11.51
C THR A 106 14.88 6.55 -12.33
N LEU A 107 13.83 7.35 -12.14
CA LEU A 107 12.62 7.36 -12.94
C LEU A 107 12.55 8.67 -13.70
N SER A 108 12.52 8.61 -15.04
CA SER A 108 12.54 9.81 -15.88
C SER A 108 11.46 9.75 -16.96
N GLY A 109 10.78 10.88 -17.18
CA GLY A 109 9.67 10.97 -18.13
C GLY A 109 8.41 10.26 -17.65
N VAL A 110 8.25 10.08 -16.33
CA VAL A 110 7.10 9.41 -15.71
C VAL A 110 6.17 10.46 -15.08
N ARG A 111 4.87 10.21 -15.14
CA ARG A 111 3.86 10.95 -14.36
C ARG A 111 2.78 10.00 -13.84
N PRO A 112 2.12 10.29 -12.72
CA PRO A 112 0.94 9.52 -12.32
C PRO A 112 -0.22 9.74 -13.30
N VAL A 113 -1.13 8.78 -13.38
CA VAL A 113 -2.35 8.89 -14.21
C VAL A 113 -3.35 9.88 -13.62
N ASP A 114 -4.29 10.38 -14.41
CA ASP A 114 -5.22 11.43 -13.98
C ASP A 114 -6.20 10.97 -12.88
N SER A 115 -6.45 9.67 -12.76
CA SER A 115 -7.25 9.08 -11.69
C SER A 115 -6.55 9.03 -10.33
N GLU A 116 -5.23 9.28 -10.27
CA GLU A 116 -4.51 9.40 -9.01
C GLU A 116 -4.90 10.68 -8.25
N ALA A 117 -4.84 10.61 -6.92
CA ALA A 117 -5.17 11.74 -6.05
C ALA A 117 -4.36 13.00 -6.42
N SER A 118 -4.98 14.18 -6.30
CA SER A 118 -4.38 15.46 -6.71
C SER A 118 -2.99 15.71 -6.08
N ASN A 119 -2.86 15.39 -4.79
CA ASN A 119 -1.60 15.54 -4.06
C ASN A 119 -0.54 14.54 -4.53
N THR A 120 -0.92 13.29 -4.83
CA THR A 120 -0.02 12.31 -5.46
C THR A 120 0.49 12.84 -6.79
N ARG A 121 -0.41 13.33 -7.67
CA ARG A 121 -0.04 13.91 -8.97
C ARG A 121 0.91 15.09 -8.82
N THR A 122 0.61 16.00 -7.90
CA THR A 122 1.40 17.21 -7.68
C THR A 122 2.79 16.88 -7.13
N PHE A 123 2.88 16.02 -6.11
CA PHE A 123 4.14 15.57 -5.55
C PHE A 123 5.00 14.92 -6.64
N TRP A 124 4.50 13.87 -7.29
CA TRP A 124 5.28 13.11 -8.28
C TRP A 124 5.67 13.94 -9.51
N ASN A 125 4.84 14.87 -9.97
CA ASN A 125 5.22 15.75 -11.08
C ASN A 125 6.36 16.71 -10.70
N GLN A 126 6.50 17.07 -9.42
CA GLN A 126 7.59 17.92 -8.94
C GLN A 126 8.83 17.12 -8.53
N THR A 127 8.66 15.90 -8.05
CA THR A 127 9.72 15.11 -7.39
C THR A 127 10.15 13.86 -8.14
N SER A 128 9.47 13.48 -9.25
CA SER A 128 9.73 12.24 -10.01
C SER A 128 11.24 11.95 -10.15
N GLY A 129 11.60 10.76 -9.68
CA GLY A 129 12.61 10.72 -8.63
C GLY A 129 13.88 9.92 -8.91
N THR A 130 14.90 10.33 -8.18
CA THR A 130 16.22 9.70 -8.03
C THR A 130 16.29 9.11 -6.62
N TYR A 131 16.59 7.83 -6.51
CA TYR A 131 16.68 7.10 -5.24
C TYR A 131 18.08 6.55 -5.06
N GLU A 132 18.71 6.92 -3.95
CA GLU A 132 20.03 6.42 -3.59
C GLU A 132 19.93 4.93 -3.24
N THR A 133 20.98 4.19 -3.57
CA THR A 133 21.09 2.79 -3.20
C THR A 133 22.55 2.40 -3.06
N ASN A 134 22.80 1.42 -2.21
CA ASN A 134 24.11 0.84 -2.00
C ASN A 134 24.24 -0.49 -2.75
N ARG A 135 25.46 -0.79 -3.17
CA ARG A 135 25.90 -2.12 -3.58
C ARG A 135 26.43 -2.84 -2.34
N VAL A 136 26.06 -4.11 -2.19
CA VAL A 136 26.59 -4.98 -1.13
C VAL A 136 27.72 -5.80 -1.74
N THR A 137 28.85 -5.96 -1.06
CA THR A 137 29.99 -6.73 -1.57
C THR A 137 30.57 -7.62 -0.48
N PHE A 138 30.66 -8.91 -0.78
CA PHE A 138 31.51 -9.85 -0.07
C PHE A 138 32.90 -9.85 -0.70
N THR A 139 33.91 -9.49 0.07
CA THR A 139 35.33 -9.57 -0.30
C THR A 139 35.99 -10.72 0.47
N PRO A 140 36.34 -11.84 -0.21
CA PRO A 140 37.02 -12.95 0.43
C PRO A 140 38.47 -12.58 0.79
N SER A 141 38.99 -13.19 1.86
CA SER A 141 40.39 -13.04 2.31
C SER A 141 40.93 -14.39 2.81
N TYR A 142 40.86 -15.39 1.93
CA TYR A 142 41.35 -16.74 2.15
C TYR A 142 42.88 -16.82 2.03
N ASN A 143 43.51 -17.83 2.63
CA ASN A 143 44.98 -17.93 2.65
C ASN A 143 45.54 -18.64 1.41
N GLU A 144 44.87 -19.68 0.91
CA GLU A 144 45.38 -20.57 -0.14
C GLU A 144 44.51 -20.58 -1.42
N PHE A 145 43.30 -20.03 -1.34
CA PHE A 145 42.36 -19.88 -2.44
C PHE A 145 42.15 -18.39 -2.75
N ASP A 146 42.38 -17.99 -4.00
CA ASP A 146 42.10 -16.63 -4.44
C ASP A 146 40.65 -16.51 -4.91
N GLY A 147 39.78 -16.03 -4.02
CA GLY A 147 38.36 -15.82 -4.30
C GLY A 147 38.11 -14.47 -4.93
N SER A 148 37.24 -14.42 -5.94
CA SER A 148 36.79 -13.15 -6.49
C SER A 148 35.72 -12.51 -5.60
N PRO A 149 35.64 -11.17 -5.51
CA PRO A 149 34.52 -10.51 -4.83
C PRO A 149 33.17 -10.91 -5.42
N VAL A 150 32.14 -10.95 -4.58
CA VAL A 150 30.74 -11.18 -4.96
C VAL A 150 29.93 -9.96 -4.53
N ALA A 151 29.15 -9.36 -5.44
CA ALA A 151 28.35 -8.19 -5.13
C ALA A 151 26.88 -8.35 -5.52
N ILE A 152 26.00 -7.74 -4.72
CA ILE A 152 24.57 -7.56 -4.99
C ILE A 152 24.40 -6.14 -5.52
N ALA A 153 23.84 -6.00 -6.72
CA ALA A 153 23.59 -4.71 -7.33
C ALA A 153 22.28 -4.72 -8.12
N GLY A 154 21.37 -3.80 -7.81
CA GLY A 154 20.06 -3.75 -8.43
C GLY A 154 19.32 -5.08 -8.24
N GLN A 155 19.11 -5.80 -9.33
CA GLN A 155 18.27 -7.01 -9.32
C GLN A 155 19.06 -8.35 -9.29
N GLY A 156 20.39 -8.31 -9.40
CA GLY A 156 21.22 -9.51 -9.55
C GLY A 156 22.37 -9.63 -8.56
N VAL A 157 22.95 -10.84 -8.52
CA VAL A 157 24.20 -11.15 -7.81
C VAL A 157 25.30 -11.43 -8.82
N TYR A 158 26.48 -10.86 -8.59
CA TYR A 158 27.59 -10.83 -9.55
C TYR A 158 28.89 -11.25 -8.89
N ARG A 159 29.74 -11.94 -9.63
CA ARG A 159 31.11 -12.29 -9.26
C ARG A 159 32.09 -11.51 -10.12
N PHE A 160 33.22 -11.09 -9.56
CA PHE A 160 34.19 -10.24 -10.26
C PHE A 160 35.55 -10.92 -10.51
N PRO A 161 35.65 -11.99 -11.34
CA PRO A 161 36.93 -12.66 -11.58
C PRO A 161 37.80 -11.87 -12.56
N ASP A 162 39.06 -11.60 -12.21
CA ASP A 162 40.11 -11.10 -13.11
C ASP A 162 39.69 -9.94 -14.03
N GLY A 163 38.99 -8.94 -13.47
CA GLY A 163 38.50 -7.77 -14.22
C GLY A 163 37.30 -8.04 -15.14
N ARG A 164 36.68 -9.23 -15.04
CA ARG A 164 35.40 -9.59 -15.66
C ARG A 164 34.32 -9.57 -14.60
N VAL A 165 33.07 -9.62 -15.06
CA VAL A 165 31.91 -9.73 -14.18
C VAL A 165 31.00 -10.84 -14.69
N LEU A 166 30.62 -11.74 -13.79
CA LEU A 166 29.80 -12.92 -14.08
C LEU A 166 28.52 -12.88 -13.23
N PRO A 167 27.34 -12.97 -13.84
CA PRO A 167 26.08 -13.08 -13.12
C PRO A 167 25.95 -14.47 -12.49
N ILE A 168 25.54 -14.53 -11.23
CA ILE A 168 25.34 -15.76 -10.45
C ILE A 168 23.84 -16.09 -10.35
N SER A 169 23.01 -15.07 -10.11
CA SER A 169 21.57 -15.21 -10.06
C SER A 169 20.89 -14.20 -10.98
N ALA A 170 19.76 -14.63 -11.54
CA ALA A 170 18.86 -13.81 -12.34
C ALA A 170 17.57 -13.61 -11.54
N GLY A 171 16.98 -12.44 -11.65
CA GLY A 171 15.69 -12.16 -11.03
C GLY A 171 15.23 -10.77 -11.43
N SER A 172 13.94 -10.65 -11.72
CA SER A 172 13.33 -9.38 -12.12
C SER A 172 12.27 -8.99 -11.11
N THR A 173 12.36 -7.75 -10.64
CA THR A 173 11.31 -7.09 -9.85
C THR A 173 10.28 -6.38 -10.77
N ILE A 174 10.40 -6.60 -12.09
CA ILE A 174 9.53 -6.06 -13.14
C ILE A 174 8.78 -7.25 -13.77
N SER A 175 7.45 -7.26 -13.64
CA SER A 175 6.60 -8.32 -14.15
C SER A 175 5.34 -7.74 -14.78
N GLY A 176 5.11 -8.02 -16.06
CA GLY A 176 4.00 -7.43 -16.81
C GLY A 176 4.07 -5.90 -16.78
N ASN A 177 3.04 -5.26 -16.22
CA ASN A 177 2.96 -3.81 -16.01
C ASN A 177 3.36 -3.37 -14.60
N ARG A 178 3.74 -4.30 -13.71
CA ARG A 178 4.19 -3.98 -12.34
C ARG A 178 5.70 -3.78 -12.31
N ILE A 179 6.11 -2.64 -11.79
CA ILE A 179 7.50 -2.23 -11.59
C ILE A 179 7.70 -2.07 -10.09
N THR A 180 8.45 -2.98 -9.46
CA THR A 180 8.82 -2.86 -8.06
C THR A 180 10.31 -2.52 -7.96
N LEU A 181 10.68 -1.47 -7.25
CA LEU A 181 12.09 -1.08 -7.10
C LEU A 181 12.45 -1.07 -5.62
N VAL A 182 13.40 -1.92 -5.24
CA VAL A 182 13.90 -2.02 -3.87
C VAL A 182 15.27 -1.37 -3.83
N THR A 183 15.45 -0.40 -2.93
CA THR A 183 16.72 0.28 -2.69
C THR A 183 17.35 -0.20 -1.39
N VAL A 184 18.67 -0.33 -1.40
CA VAL A 184 19.45 -0.75 -0.24
C VAL A 184 20.13 0.47 0.35
N ARG A 185 20.05 0.64 1.67
CA ARG A 185 20.77 1.68 2.41
C ARG A 185 21.46 1.09 3.65
N GLY A 186 22.18 1.93 4.37
CA GLY A 186 22.92 1.55 5.57
C GLY A 186 24.40 1.31 5.30
N ASP A 187 25.19 1.48 6.35
CA ASP A 187 26.64 1.39 6.35
C ASP A 187 27.07 0.07 7.03
N LEU A 188 26.99 -1.02 6.26
CA LEU A 188 27.47 -2.34 6.66
C LEU A 188 28.97 -2.42 6.39
N GLY A 189 29.72 -2.89 7.38
CA GLY A 189 31.14 -3.23 7.25
C GLY A 189 31.51 -4.24 8.33
N ALA A 190 31.29 -5.51 8.05
CA ALA A 190 31.45 -6.58 9.02
C ALA A 190 32.39 -7.66 8.50
N SER A 191 33.30 -8.10 9.36
CA SER A 191 34.27 -9.17 9.08
C SER A 191 34.23 -10.21 10.19
N GLY A 192 34.57 -11.44 9.83
CA GLY A 192 34.54 -12.56 10.76
C GLY A 192 34.70 -13.88 10.05
N ARG A 193 34.50 -14.98 10.79
CA ARG A 193 34.37 -16.31 10.19
C ARG A 193 32.99 -16.50 9.58
N SER A 194 31.99 -15.89 10.19
CA SER A 194 30.64 -15.75 9.68
C SER A 194 30.13 -14.35 10.00
N VAL A 195 29.27 -13.81 9.15
CA VAL A 195 28.69 -12.47 9.30
C VAL A 195 27.19 -12.59 9.14
N SER A 196 26.44 -12.35 10.22
CA SER A 196 24.97 -12.28 10.17
C SER A 196 24.54 -10.91 9.66
N VAL A 197 23.95 -10.89 8.48
CA VAL A 197 23.42 -9.71 7.80
C VAL A 197 21.91 -9.70 7.94
N THR A 198 21.38 -8.60 8.49
CA THR A 198 19.94 -8.40 8.66
C THR A 198 19.46 -7.36 7.65
N ALA A 199 18.37 -7.68 6.96
CA ALA A 199 17.62 -6.79 6.09
C ALA A 199 16.38 -6.28 6.83
N ASP A 200 16.41 -5.01 7.23
CA ASP A 200 15.32 -4.36 7.94
C ASP A 200 14.46 -3.50 7.00
N PRO A 201 13.13 -3.64 7.04
CA PRO A 201 12.23 -2.81 6.25
C PRO A 201 12.29 -1.35 6.73
N VAL A 202 12.68 -0.46 5.84
CA VAL A 202 12.69 1.00 6.09
C VAL A 202 11.41 1.63 5.58
N SER A 203 11.04 1.25 4.36
CA SER A 203 9.82 1.65 3.68
C SER A 203 9.35 0.48 2.84
N THR A 204 8.23 -0.12 3.22
CA THR A 204 7.72 -1.35 2.60
C THR A 204 6.73 -1.02 1.49
N ALA A 205 6.91 -1.64 0.33
CA ALA A 205 6.12 -1.49 -0.91
C ALA A 205 4.65 -1.94 -0.80
N THR A 206 3.91 -1.36 0.14
CA THR A 206 2.50 -1.65 0.47
C THR A 206 1.51 -0.86 -0.38
N ARG A 207 1.98 0.23 -1.01
CA ARG A 207 1.18 1.10 -1.86
C ARG A 207 1.71 1.11 -3.29
N THR A 208 0.78 1.23 -4.22
CA THR A 208 1.07 1.40 -5.64
C THR A 208 0.79 2.85 -6.03
N VAL A 209 1.59 3.41 -6.94
CA VAL A 209 1.20 4.56 -7.77
C VAL A 209 1.03 4.06 -9.19
N VAL A 210 -0.11 4.35 -9.81
CA VAL A 210 -0.31 4.06 -11.22
C VAL A 210 0.31 5.18 -12.05
N VAL A 211 1.28 4.82 -12.88
CA VAL A 211 2.09 5.77 -13.66
C VAL A 211 2.00 5.51 -15.16
N THR A 212 2.24 6.56 -15.94
CA THR A 212 2.31 6.56 -17.40
C THR A 212 3.47 7.45 -17.87
N GLY A 213 3.86 7.34 -19.13
CA GLY A 213 4.85 8.25 -19.71
C GLY A 213 4.31 9.68 -19.84
N THR A 214 5.19 10.67 -19.69
CA THR A 214 4.89 12.05 -20.08
C THR A 214 4.77 12.21 -21.59
N GLY A 215 5.40 11.31 -22.35
CA GLY A 215 5.27 11.14 -23.79
C GLY A 215 5.14 9.66 -24.18
N THR A 216 5.61 9.29 -25.37
CA THR A 216 5.46 7.92 -25.90
C THR A 216 6.30 6.87 -25.17
N SER A 217 7.24 7.28 -24.32
CA SER A 217 8.10 6.39 -23.52
C SER A 217 8.54 7.06 -22.23
N PHE A 218 8.89 6.26 -21.24
CA PHE A 218 9.60 6.70 -20.04
C PHE A 218 10.71 5.72 -19.68
N ASN A 219 11.60 6.15 -18.80
CA ASN A 219 12.84 5.43 -18.48
C ASN A 219 12.91 5.07 -17.01
N VAL A 220 13.31 3.83 -16.73
CA VAL A 220 13.75 3.37 -15.41
C VAL A 220 15.23 3.00 -15.52
N THR A 221 16.10 3.69 -14.78
CA THR A 221 17.54 3.35 -14.74
C THR A 221 17.85 2.63 -13.44
N VAL A 222 18.49 1.48 -13.54
CA VAL A 222 18.91 0.66 -12.39
C VAL A 222 20.43 0.42 -12.42
N PRO A 223 21.09 0.36 -11.25
CA PRO A 223 22.52 0.07 -11.19
C PRO A 223 22.80 -1.38 -11.58
N THR A 224 23.90 -1.59 -12.30
CA THR A 224 24.42 -2.90 -12.67
C THR A 224 25.93 -2.81 -12.86
N PRO A 225 26.73 -3.80 -12.41
CA PRO A 225 28.17 -3.80 -12.64
C PRO A 225 28.57 -4.35 -14.01
N ILE A 226 27.61 -4.65 -14.89
CA ILE A 226 27.86 -5.23 -16.22
C ILE A 226 27.23 -4.40 -17.35
N PRO A 227 27.83 -4.42 -18.56
CA PRO A 227 27.26 -3.78 -19.73
C PRO A 227 25.83 -4.25 -20.03
N ALA A 228 25.02 -3.37 -20.59
CA ALA A 228 23.61 -3.65 -20.86
C ALA A 228 23.35 -4.89 -21.72
N SER A 229 24.20 -5.19 -22.70
CA SER A 229 24.08 -6.40 -23.51
C SER A 229 24.23 -7.67 -22.67
N ALA A 230 25.22 -7.72 -21.78
CA ALA A 230 25.39 -8.84 -20.86
C ALA A 230 24.23 -8.92 -19.86
N TRP A 231 23.77 -7.78 -19.34
CA TRP A 231 22.63 -7.71 -18.42
C TRP A 231 21.35 -8.28 -19.04
N ASN A 232 21.07 -7.92 -20.29
CA ASN A 232 19.93 -8.41 -21.06
C ASN A 232 19.94 -9.94 -21.22
N ASP A 233 21.09 -10.50 -21.56
CA ASP A 233 21.21 -11.91 -21.90
C ASP A 233 21.23 -12.82 -20.66
N THR A 234 21.53 -12.27 -19.48
CA THR A 234 21.85 -13.08 -18.30
C THR A 234 21.04 -12.77 -17.05
N VAL A 235 20.93 -11.49 -16.66
CA VAL A 235 20.35 -11.09 -15.36
C VAL A 235 18.85 -10.88 -15.47
N ALA A 236 18.42 -10.29 -16.59
CA ALA A 236 17.04 -9.85 -16.78
C ALA A 236 16.48 -10.20 -18.16
N PRO A 237 16.61 -11.45 -18.65
CA PRO A 237 16.03 -11.86 -19.92
C PRO A 237 14.50 -11.65 -19.95
N ASP A 238 13.83 -11.84 -18.81
CA ASP A 238 12.38 -11.62 -18.66
C ASP A 238 12.00 -10.14 -18.82
N VAL A 239 12.88 -9.21 -18.43
CA VAL A 239 12.64 -7.77 -18.65
C VAL A 239 12.74 -7.44 -20.14
N VAL A 240 13.71 -8.03 -20.84
CA VAL A 240 13.88 -7.82 -22.29
C VAL A 240 12.73 -8.45 -23.08
N ALA A 241 12.24 -9.60 -22.63
CA ALA A 241 11.09 -10.28 -23.24
C ALA A 241 9.74 -9.62 -22.89
N ASN A 242 9.70 -8.68 -21.95
CA ASN A 242 8.47 -8.03 -21.51
C ASN A 242 7.90 -7.16 -22.64
N PRO A 243 6.64 -7.36 -23.08
CA PRO A 243 6.05 -6.61 -24.18
C PRO A 243 5.86 -5.11 -23.90
N ASN A 244 6.00 -4.69 -22.64
CA ASN A 244 5.95 -3.29 -22.24
C ASN A 244 7.32 -2.59 -22.31
N VAL A 245 8.41 -3.35 -22.44
CA VAL A 245 9.77 -2.82 -22.56
C VAL A 245 10.10 -2.67 -24.03
N ARG A 246 10.48 -1.46 -24.44
CA ARG A 246 10.85 -1.14 -25.82
C ARG A 246 12.32 -1.47 -26.08
N THR A 247 13.20 -1.00 -25.21
CA THR A 247 14.65 -1.16 -25.33
C THR A 247 15.32 -1.08 -23.98
N THR A 248 16.51 -1.65 -23.90
CA THR A 248 17.45 -1.46 -22.78
C THR A 248 18.76 -0.91 -23.32
N THR A 249 19.32 0.09 -22.66
CA THR A 249 20.54 0.78 -23.13
C THR A 249 21.50 1.00 -21.96
N PRO A 250 22.82 0.97 -22.18
CA PRO A 250 23.78 1.25 -21.13
C PRO A 250 23.77 2.74 -20.74
N VAL A 251 24.02 3.03 -19.47
CA VAL A 251 24.23 4.38 -18.94
C VAL A 251 25.59 4.40 -18.23
N GLY A 252 26.62 4.81 -18.96
CA GLY A 252 27.99 4.55 -18.52
C GLY A 252 28.24 3.04 -18.41
N ASP A 253 29.12 2.67 -17.48
CA ASP A 253 29.52 1.27 -17.28
C ASP A 253 28.74 0.58 -16.14
N ASP A 254 28.05 1.36 -15.30
CA ASP A 254 27.52 0.91 -14.01
C ASP A 254 25.97 0.95 -13.92
N SER A 255 25.26 1.12 -15.03
CA SER A 255 23.80 1.23 -15.03
C SER A 255 23.16 0.84 -16.36
N VAL A 256 21.90 0.38 -16.28
CA VAL A 256 21.05 0.05 -17.42
C VAL A 256 19.81 0.90 -17.38
N ARG A 257 19.51 1.57 -18.49
CA ARG A 257 18.26 2.28 -18.73
C ARG A 257 17.29 1.37 -19.46
N ILE A 258 16.16 1.08 -18.82
CA ILE A 258 15.04 0.32 -19.32
C ILE A 258 14.00 1.32 -19.83
N THR A 259 13.71 1.28 -21.12
CA THR A 259 12.74 2.18 -21.77
C THR A 259 11.39 1.47 -21.89
N PHE A 260 10.36 1.99 -21.24
CA PHE A 260 9.01 1.45 -21.27
C PHE A 260 8.13 2.16 -22.30
N ASP A 261 7.07 1.48 -22.77
CA ASP A 261 6.02 2.09 -23.57
C ASP A 261 5.18 3.07 -22.72
N GLY A 262 5.36 4.36 -22.94
CA GLY A 262 4.76 5.42 -22.13
C GLY A 262 3.29 5.68 -22.44
N SER A 263 2.73 5.02 -23.45
CA SER A 263 1.28 5.05 -23.73
C SER A 263 0.45 4.13 -22.83
N ARG A 264 1.12 3.25 -22.06
CA ARG A 264 0.49 2.27 -21.16
C ARG A 264 0.58 2.73 -19.71
N GLN A 265 -0.26 2.14 -18.87
CA GLN A 265 -0.24 2.37 -17.43
C GLN A 265 0.51 1.26 -16.70
N TYR A 266 1.24 1.62 -15.65
CA TYR A 266 2.12 0.75 -14.88
C TYR A 266 1.86 0.90 -13.39
N GLU A 267 1.92 -0.21 -12.68
CA GLU A 267 1.87 -0.23 -11.22
C GLU A 267 3.29 -0.06 -10.68
N LEU A 268 3.60 1.13 -10.18
CA LEU A 268 4.89 1.41 -9.56
C LEU A 268 4.81 1.18 -8.05
N ARG A 269 5.73 0.37 -7.53
CA ARG A 269 5.96 0.16 -6.11
C ARG A 269 7.43 0.42 -5.79
N LEU A 270 7.68 1.12 -4.70
CA LEU A 270 9.04 1.44 -4.25
C LEU A 270 9.22 0.95 -2.83
N ALA A 271 10.44 0.52 -2.52
CA ALA A 271 10.83 0.13 -1.18
C ALA A 271 12.25 0.58 -0.85
N ALA A 272 12.50 0.75 0.44
CA ALA A 272 13.82 0.94 1.00
C ALA A 272 14.06 -0.11 2.08
N VAL A 273 15.26 -0.66 2.10
CA VAL A 273 15.71 -1.66 3.07
C VAL A 273 17.07 -1.26 3.59
N GLU A 274 17.25 -1.36 4.90
CA GLU A 274 18.53 -1.14 5.55
C GLU A 274 19.24 -2.47 5.76
N LEU A 275 20.48 -2.57 5.29
CA LEU A 275 21.35 -3.69 5.60
C LEU A 275 22.31 -3.33 6.71
N ARG A 276 22.38 -4.20 7.70
CA ARG A 276 23.21 -4.01 8.89
C ARG A 276 23.70 -5.33 9.44
N ALA A 277 24.75 -5.27 10.24
CA ALA A 277 25.19 -6.43 11.01
C ALA A 277 24.19 -6.70 12.13
N GLN A 278 23.93 -7.96 12.43
CA GLN A 278 23.02 -8.33 13.54
C GLN A 278 23.49 -7.80 14.90
N SER A 279 24.79 -7.54 15.05
CA SER A 279 25.37 -6.92 16.25
C SER A 279 25.08 -5.42 16.38
N ASP A 280 24.66 -4.76 15.31
CA ASP A 280 24.19 -3.39 15.37
C ASP A 280 22.83 -3.35 16.07
N SER A 281 22.69 -2.49 17.08
CA SER A 281 21.47 -2.33 17.89
C SER A 281 20.81 -0.96 17.73
N ASN A 282 21.30 -0.12 16.82
CA ASN A 282 20.69 1.18 16.51
C ASN A 282 19.26 1.02 16.00
N ALA A 283 18.37 1.98 16.24
CA ALA A 283 17.03 1.93 15.66
C ALA A 283 17.09 2.27 14.16
N VAL A 284 16.42 1.45 13.33
CA VAL A 284 16.24 1.72 11.90
C VAL A 284 15.37 2.96 11.73
N GLN A 285 15.90 4.00 11.07
CA GLN A 285 15.21 5.28 10.93
C GLN A 285 14.25 5.26 9.73
N GLN A 286 12.95 5.25 9.97
CA GLN A 286 11.97 5.35 8.89
C GLN A 286 12.04 6.74 8.22
N PRO A 287 11.75 6.86 6.91
CA PRO A 287 11.71 8.15 6.25
C PRO A 287 10.55 8.99 6.78
N ASP A 288 10.76 10.30 6.82
CA ASP A 288 9.69 11.25 7.10
C ASP A 288 8.60 11.21 6.00
N GLY A 289 7.44 11.78 6.33
CA GLY A 289 6.39 12.00 5.34
C GLY A 289 6.87 12.90 4.20
N SER A 290 6.20 12.82 3.07
CA SER A 290 6.51 13.65 1.89
C SER A 290 5.26 14.26 1.26
N TYR A 291 4.10 13.61 1.38
CA TYR A 291 2.83 14.19 0.95
C TYR A 291 1.65 13.55 1.70
N LEU A 292 0.51 14.22 1.62
CA LEU A 292 -0.71 13.90 2.36
C LEU A 292 -1.85 13.61 1.37
N LEU A 293 -2.62 12.55 1.61
CA LEU A 293 -3.83 12.23 0.84
C LEU A 293 -5.06 12.42 1.72
N GLY A 294 -6.09 13.07 1.18
CA GLY A 294 -7.43 13.02 1.78
C GLY A 294 -8.08 11.68 1.46
N LEU A 295 -8.60 11.00 2.50
CA LEU A 295 -9.34 9.75 2.35
C LEU A 295 -10.86 9.96 2.40
N THR A 296 -11.30 11.05 3.03
CA THR A 296 -12.72 11.45 3.07
C THR A 296 -13.06 12.25 1.82
N GLY A 297 -14.16 11.86 1.16
CA GLY A 297 -14.70 12.58 0.01
C GLY A 297 -15.61 13.74 0.44
N ASN A 298 -16.36 14.26 -0.52
CA ASN A 298 -17.47 15.15 -0.19
C ASN A 298 -18.63 14.30 0.37
N GLU A 299 -19.13 14.67 1.53
CA GLU A 299 -20.18 13.91 2.23
C GLU A 299 -21.24 14.87 2.78
N THR A 300 -22.49 14.40 2.81
CA THR A 300 -23.60 15.09 3.48
C THR A 300 -23.93 14.35 4.77
N ILE A 301 -23.95 15.07 5.90
CA ILE A 301 -24.24 14.51 7.22
C ILE A 301 -25.29 15.35 7.96
N SER A 302 -26.04 14.72 8.87
CA SER A 302 -26.94 15.45 9.77
C SER A 302 -26.13 16.32 10.75
N THR A 303 -26.69 17.44 11.22
CA THR A 303 -26.08 18.29 12.25
C THR A 303 -25.94 17.62 13.60
N ASN A 304 -26.68 16.53 13.87
CA ASN A 304 -26.49 15.67 15.04
C ASN A 304 -25.54 14.50 14.76
N GLY A 305 -25.06 14.35 13.53
CA GLY A 305 -24.17 13.30 13.08
C GLY A 305 -22.70 13.57 13.39
N THR A 306 -21.86 12.57 13.15
CA THR A 306 -20.40 12.70 13.20
C THR A 306 -19.83 12.13 11.91
N SER A 307 -19.00 12.88 11.19
CA SER A 307 -18.25 12.37 10.03
C SER A 307 -16.80 12.05 10.41
N PRO A 308 -16.26 10.89 10.02
CA PRO A 308 -14.84 10.62 10.10
C PRO A 308 -14.09 11.34 8.98
N VAL A 309 -13.32 12.37 9.35
CA VAL A 309 -12.36 13.00 8.44
C VAL A 309 -11.03 12.30 8.58
N ALA A 310 -10.49 11.76 7.48
CA ALA A 310 -9.25 11.00 7.51
C ALA A 310 -8.28 11.42 6.41
N VAL A 311 -7.00 11.37 6.74
CA VAL A 311 -5.89 11.54 5.82
C VAL A 311 -4.94 10.37 5.92
N GLU A 312 -4.14 10.16 4.87
CA GLU A 312 -2.99 9.26 4.87
C GLU A 312 -1.72 10.07 4.59
N VAL A 313 -0.70 9.91 5.43
CA VAL A 313 0.64 10.48 5.18
C VAL A 313 1.49 9.42 4.49
N ARG A 314 2.13 9.79 3.38
CA ARG A 314 3.03 8.92 2.62
C ARG A 314 4.43 9.49 2.53
N ASP A 315 5.43 8.61 2.55
CA ASP A 315 6.83 8.95 2.34
C ASP A 315 7.16 9.14 0.85
N ARG A 316 8.43 9.44 0.56
CA ARG A 316 8.96 9.58 -0.80
C ARG A 316 8.91 8.30 -1.65
N TYR A 317 8.70 7.14 -1.03
CA TYR A 317 8.55 5.85 -1.69
C TYR A 317 7.05 5.49 -1.89
N ASN A 318 6.13 6.44 -1.62
CA ASN A 318 4.68 6.28 -1.65
C ASN A 318 4.13 5.34 -0.57
N ASN A 319 4.90 4.99 0.47
CA ASN A 319 4.44 4.09 1.52
C ASN A 319 3.97 4.86 2.77
N PRO A 320 3.06 4.30 3.58
CA PRO A 320 2.46 5.04 4.69
C PRO A 320 3.44 5.31 5.83
N VAL A 321 3.32 6.48 6.46
CA VAL A 321 4.20 6.90 7.58
C VAL A 321 3.41 6.95 8.89
N SER A 322 3.84 6.15 9.86
CA SER A 322 3.29 6.12 11.22
C SER A 322 3.92 7.21 12.10
N GLY A 323 3.20 7.71 13.10
CA GLY A 323 3.75 8.65 14.08
C GLY A 323 3.86 10.11 13.62
N ALA A 324 3.32 10.47 12.45
CA ALA A 324 3.32 11.85 11.96
C ALA A 324 2.10 12.61 12.51
N ASP A 325 2.28 13.77 13.13
CA ASP A 325 1.14 14.56 13.60
C ASP A 325 0.56 15.46 12.51
N VAL A 326 -0.70 15.24 12.17
CA VAL A 326 -1.43 16.08 11.22
C VAL A 326 -2.30 17.06 11.98
N THR A 327 -2.25 18.33 11.57
CA THR A 327 -3.12 19.39 12.11
C THR A 327 -4.35 19.54 11.22
N PHE A 328 -5.51 19.28 11.80
CA PHE A 328 -6.83 19.54 11.22
C PHE A 328 -7.36 20.88 11.73
N THR A 329 -7.99 21.66 10.86
CA THR A 329 -8.60 22.94 11.20
C THR A 329 -9.89 23.14 10.40
N VAL A 330 -10.98 23.48 11.08
CA VAL A 330 -12.19 23.97 10.45
C VAL A 330 -11.91 25.39 9.96
N THR A 331 -11.86 25.58 8.63
CA THR A 331 -11.56 26.87 8.00
C THR A 331 -12.81 27.58 7.47
N GLY A 332 -13.94 26.90 7.44
CA GLY A 332 -15.25 27.46 7.06
C GLY A 332 -16.39 26.59 7.59
N GLY A 333 -17.56 27.19 7.80
CA GLY A 333 -18.71 26.53 8.45
C GLY A 333 -18.59 26.44 9.97
N ASP A 334 -19.62 25.89 10.63
CA ASP A 334 -19.68 25.74 12.08
C ASP A 334 -19.63 24.26 12.48
N ALA A 335 -18.46 23.83 12.98
CA ALA A 335 -18.22 22.46 13.41
C ALA A 335 -17.11 22.39 14.45
N THR A 336 -17.12 21.32 15.24
CA THR A 336 -16.07 21.02 16.22
C THR A 336 -15.53 19.60 16.03
N PHE A 337 -14.26 19.39 16.38
CA PHE A 337 -13.71 18.04 16.46
C PHE A 337 -14.08 17.38 17.79
N ALA A 338 -14.01 16.05 17.84
CA ALA A 338 -14.16 15.31 19.10
C ALA A 338 -13.16 15.83 20.17
N GLY A 339 -13.69 16.16 21.35
CA GLY A 339 -12.96 16.84 22.42
C GLY A 339 -13.13 18.37 22.43
N GLY A 340 -13.87 18.93 21.48
CA GLY A 340 -14.18 20.35 21.37
C GLY A 340 -13.14 21.15 20.58
N GLY A 341 -13.58 22.30 20.05
CA GLY A 341 -12.72 23.23 19.29
C GLY A 341 -12.71 22.98 17.79
N THR A 342 -12.19 23.97 17.05
CA THR A 342 -12.11 24.00 15.58
C THR A 342 -10.75 23.53 15.05
N GLY A 343 -9.84 23.11 15.93
CA GLY A 343 -8.52 22.62 15.57
C GLY A 343 -8.15 21.37 16.35
N ARG A 344 -7.54 20.39 15.68
CA ARG A 344 -7.12 19.14 16.31
C ARG A 344 -5.83 18.62 15.69
N VAL A 345 -4.92 18.16 16.53
CA VAL A 345 -3.75 17.40 16.10
C VAL A 345 -4.02 15.92 16.30
N VAL A 346 -3.77 15.11 15.27
CA VAL A 346 -3.91 13.66 15.29
C VAL A 346 -2.65 13.02 14.71
N THR A 347 -2.07 12.09 15.45
CA THR A 347 -0.90 11.30 15.03
C THR A 347 -1.34 10.14 14.15
N THR A 348 -0.62 9.87 13.06
CA THR A 348 -0.92 8.75 12.17
C THR A 348 -0.69 7.40 12.84
N ASP A 349 -1.56 6.43 12.53
CA ASP A 349 -1.46 5.05 12.96
C ASP A 349 -0.46 4.22 12.13
N GLY A 350 -0.34 2.92 12.41
CA GLY A 350 0.56 2.01 11.68
C GLY A 350 0.24 1.83 10.18
N SER A 351 -0.93 2.29 9.72
CA SER A 351 -1.30 2.35 8.30
C SER A 351 -1.09 3.74 7.69
N GLY A 352 -0.44 4.64 8.42
CA GLY A 352 -0.17 6.02 8.06
C GLY A 352 -1.40 6.91 8.08
N ARG A 353 -2.48 6.51 8.76
CA ARG A 353 -3.77 7.22 8.74
C ARG A 353 -4.00 8.01 10.00
N ALA A 354 -4.53 9.23 9.85
CA ALA A 354 -4.94 10.08 10.97
C ALA A 354 -6.44 10.39 10.86
N PRO A 355 -7.32 9.58 11.48
CA PRO A 355 -8.76 9.85 11.52
C PRO A 355 -9.12 10.81 12.65
N VAL A 356 -10.00 11.77 12.37
CA VAL A 356 -10.60 12.67 13.35
C VAL A 356 -12.11 12.72 13.16
N ALA A 357 -12.84 12.67 14.26
CA ALA A 357 -14.30 12.82 14.26
C ALA A 357 -14.68 14.31 14.22
N LEU A 358 -15.44 14.70 13.19
CA LEU A 358 -16.00 16.04 13.03
C LEU A 358 -17.49 16.03 13.35
N ARG A 359 -17.95 17.00 14.14
CA ARG A 359 -19.34 17.23 14.49
C ARG A 359 -19.76 18.61 14.02
N PRO A 360 -20.75 18.73 13.12
CA PRO A 360 -21.37 20.01 12.84
C PRO A 360 -21.99 20.60 14.10
N ASN A 361 -22.04 21.92 14.20
CA ASN A 361 -22.82 22.62 15.23
C ASN A 361 -24.04 23.36 14.64
N GLY A 362 -24.19 23.34 13.31
CA GLY A 362 -25.31 23.91 12.57
C GLY A 362 -25.25 23.49 11.09
N ALA A 363 -26.35 23.73 10.38
CA ALA A 363 -26.43 23.42 8.96
C ALA A 363 -25.52 24.33 8.12
N GLY A 364 -25.12 23.82 6.95
CA GLY A 364 -24.29 24.50 5.97
C GLY A 364 -23.02 23.72 5.62
N THR A 365 -22.27 24.28 4.68
CA THR A 365 -21.01 23.68 4.23
C THR A 365 -19.89 23.95 5.22
N ILE A 366 -19.26 22.88 5.69
CA ILE A 366 -18.08 22.88 6.54
C ILE A 366 -16.86 22.58 5.67
N THR A 367 -15.83 23.41 5.81
CA THR A 367 -14.53 23.17 5.17
C THR A 367 -13.50 22.83 6.22
N VAL A 368 -12.86 21.68 6.08
CA VAL A 368 -11.75 21.25 6.94
C VAL A 368 -10.46 21.24 6.12
N GLU A 369 -9.41 21.90 6.63
CA GLU A 369 -8.04 21.78 6.12
C GLU A 369 -7.24 20.84 7.02
N ALA A 370 -6.57 19.86 6.43
CA ALA A 370 -5.58 19.04 7.10
C ALA A 370 -4.20 19.32 6.51
N LYS A 371 -3.20 19.56 7.36
CA LYS A 371 -1.83 19.90 6.92
C LYS A 371 -0.77 19.49 7.94
N ARG A 372 0.45 19.33 7.43
CA ARG A 372 1.68 19.15 8.21
C ARG A 372 2.85 19.59 7.32
N ASP A 373 3.85 20.25 7.89
CA ASP A 373 5.16 20.36 7.26
C ASP A 373 5.84 18.98 7.41
N LEU A 374 5.89 18.22 6.33
CA LEU A 374 6.33 16.83 6.32
C LEU A 374 7.84 16.72 6.08
N ASN A 375 8.42 17.67 5.36
CA ASN A 375 9.85 17.71 5.07
C ASN A 375 10.68 18.54 6.10
N GLY A 376 10.00 19.24 7.02
CA GLY A 376 10.62 20.01 8.09
C GLY A 376 11.28 21.31 7.63
N ASN A 377 11.00 21.80 6.42
CA ASN A 377 11.64 22.97 5.84
C ASN A 377 11.03 24.32 6.31
N GLY A 378 9.94 24.26 7.08
CA GLY A 378 9.19 25.42 7.58
C GLY A 378 8.11 25.95 6.64
N THR A 379 7.92 25.35 5.47
CA THR A 379 6.93 25.72 4.45
C THR A 379 6.02 24.54 4.19
N ILE A 380 4.70 24.79 4.16
CA ILE A 380 3.72 23.76 3.84
C ILE A 380 3.43 23.80 2.34
N GLU A 381 3.88 22.81 1.57
CA GLU A 381 3.57 22.74 0.15
C GLU A 381 2.11 22.34 -0.12
N SER A 382 1.67 22.46 -1.38
CA SER A 382 0.29 22.14 -1.76
C SER A 382 -0.02 20.64 -1.63
N TYR A 383 0.97 19.76 -1.79
CA TYR A 383 0.83 18.31 -1.61
C TYR A 383 0.94 17.85 -0.16
N GLU A 384 1.30 18.75 0.76
CA GLU A 384 1.35 18.50 2.21
C GLU A 384 0.07 18.96 2.94
N ARG A 385 -0.93 19.41 2.19
CA ARG A 385 -2.24 19.81 2.69
C ARG A 385 -3.36 19.24 1.84
N THR A 386 -4.50 18.98 2.45
CA THR A 386 -5.74 18.65 1.73
C THR A 386 -6.91 19.38 2.37
N ARG A 387 -7.98 19.54 1.60
CA ARG A 387 -9.23 20.14 2.08
C ARG A 387 -10.39 19.21 1.83
N PHE A 388 -11.33 19.24 2.77
CA PHE A 388 -12.56 18.48 2.74
C PHE A 388 -13.73 19.45 2.75
N ALA A 389 -14.75 19.16 1.96
CA ALA A 389 -16.03 19.84 2.02
C ALA A 389 -17.09 18.86 2.52
N ILE A 390 -17.71 19.18 3.64
CA ILE A 390 -18.74 18.36 4.28
C ILE A 390 -19.97 19.23 4.41
N THR A 391 -21.11 18.78 3.89
CA THR A 391 -22.36 19.52 4.00
C THR A 391 -23.12 18.99 5.21
N ALA A 392 -23.36 19.86 6.19
CA ALA A 392 -24.21 19.54 7.32
C ALA A 392 -25.64 20.01 7.05
N THR A 393 -26.63 19.16 7.31
CA THR A 393 -28.05 19.52 7.18
C THR A 393 -28.75 19.35 8.52
N ASP A 394 -29.59 20.33 8.87
CA ASP A 394 -30.38 20.23 10.10
C ASP A 394 -31.38 19.10 9.95
N GLY A 395 -31.25 18.10 10.82
CA GLY A 395 -32.38 17.21 11.08
C GLY A 395 -33.43 18.07 11.77
N SER A 396 -34.55 18.36 11.11
CA SER A 396 -35.66 19.10 11.68
C SER A 396 -36.14 18.40 12.96
N ASN A 397 -36.16 19.14 14.07
CA ASN A 397 -36.74 18.71 15.36
C ASN A 397 -38.27 18.82 15.35
N ASP A 398 -38.92 18.46 14.25
CA ASP A 398 -40.35 18.25 14.20
C ASP A 398 -40.56 16.77 13.90
N ASP A 399 -41.61 16.18 14.46
CA ASP A 399 -42.09 14.81 14.23
C ASP A 399 -42.42 14.57 12.73
N GLY A 400 -41.39 14.58 11.90
CA GLY A 400 -41.45 14.67 10.45
C GLY A 400 -41.16 13.32 9.82
N GLY A 401 -42.16 12.80 9.10
CA GLY A 401 -41.96 11.74 8.12
C GLY A 401 -40.89 12.12 7.09
N ALA A 402 -40.40 11.12 6.36
CA ALA A 402 -39.24 11.19 5.46
C ALA A 402 -39.29 12.22 4.32
N GLU A 403 -40.34 13.04 4.22
CA GLU A 403 -40.60 13.95 3.11
C GLU A 403 -39.75 15.22 3.13
N ASN A 404 -39.19 15.63 4.28
CA ASN A 404 -38.39 16.86 4.40
C ASN A 404 -36.87 16.66 4.22
N ILE A 405 -36.40 15.43 3.98
CA ILE A 405 -34.98 15.09 3.77
C ILE A 405 -34.66 14.99 2.26
N ASN A 406 -35.69 14.88 1.43
CA ASN A 406 -35.56 14.71 -0.01
C ASN A 406 -35.25 16.04 -0.71
N PRO A 407 -34.65 16.00 -1.92
CA PRO A 407 -34.54 17.16 -2.80
C PRO A 407 -35.90 17.89 -2.94
N ALA A 408 -35.88 19.22 -2.82
CA ALA A 408 -37.07 20.05 -2.73
C ALA A 408 -36.88 21.50 -3.27
N GLU A 409 -35.75 21.79 -3.92
CA GLU A 409 -35.49 23.10 -4.52
C GLU A 409 -36.12 23.25 -5.92
N GLU A 410 -36.27 24.48 -6.41
CA GLU A 410 -36.70 24.75 -7.78
C GLU A 410 -35.64 24.24 -8.77
N GLY A 411 -36.03 23.31 -9.65
CA GLY A 411 -35.13 22.61 -10.56
C GLY A 411 -34.82 21.16 -10.16
N ASP A 412 -35.25 20.74 -8.95
CA ASP A 412 -35.13 19.37 -8.47
C ASP A 412 -36.26 18.46 -8.98
N VAL A 413 -35.96 17.16 -8.94
CA VAL A 413 -36.96 16.09 -8.98
C VAL A 413 -37.40 15.81 -7.55
N ILE A 414 -38.59 16.28 -7.18
CA ILE A 414 -39.07 16.25 -5.80
C ILE A 414 -39.84 14.95 -5.56
N LEU A 415 -39.50 14.20 -4.50
CA LEU A 415 -40.28 13.02 -4.12
C LEU A 415 -41.68 13.45 -3.69
N VAL A 416 -42.70 12.93 -4.35
CA VAL A 416 -44.10 13.14 -3.95
C VAL A 416 -44.52 12.07 -2.96
N ARG A 417 -44.29 10.78 -3.28
CA ARG A 417 -44.54 9.65 -2.38
C ARG A 417 -43.93 8.35 -2.93
N GLY A 418 -43.80 7.35 -2.05
CA GLY A 418 -43.59 5.95 -2.42
C GLY A 418 -44.76 5.11 -1.94
N VAL A 419 -45.27 4.20 -2.76
CA VAL A 419 -46.43 3.35 -2.44
C VAL A 419 -46.02 1.89 -2.54
N ALA A 420 -46.31 1.13 -1.47
CA ALA A 420 -46.16 -0.32 -1.48
C ALA A 420 -47.35 -0.99 -2.18
N ASN A 421 -47.07 -1.78 -3.21
CA ASN A 421 -48.05 -2.51 -3.99
C ASN A 421 -47.57 -3.97 -4.21
N ASP A 422 -47.88 -4.85 -3.25
CA ASP A 422 -47.45 -6.25 -3.23
C ASP A 422 -45.92 -6.39 -3.44
N ARG A 423 -45.47 -6.89 -4.59
CA ARG A 423 -44.04 -7.04 -4.94
C ARG A 423 -43.48 -5.87 -5.75
N ALA A 424 -44.16 -4.73 -5.73
CA ALA A 424 -43.73 -3.51 -6.39
C ALA A 424 -43.76 -2.32 -5.42
N ILE A 425 -42.83 -1.40 -5.64
CA ILE A 425 -42.77 -0.08 -5.04
C ILE A 425 -42.97 0.93 -6.17
N GLU A 426 -44.06 1.67 -6.10
CA GLU A 426 -44.42 2.73 -7.03
C GLU A 426 -43.94 4.06 -6.47
N ILE A 427 -43.18 4.84 -7.23
CA ILE A 427 -42.62 6.12 -6.78
C ILE A 427 -43.13 7.23 -7.70
N ASP A 428 -43.74 8.24 -7.08
CA ASP A 428 -44.18 9.46 -7.74
C ASP A 428 -43.15 10.56 -7.47
N PHE A 429 -42.63 11.21 -8.52
CA PHE A 429 -41.92 12.48 -8.38
C PHE A 429 -42.68 13.64 -9.02
N ASN A 430 -42.23 14.85 -8.68
CA ASN A 430 -42.60 16.08 -9.33
C ASN A 430 -41.31 16.73 -9.83
N ASN A 431 -41.04 16.63 -11.13
CA ASN A 431 -39.88 17.28 -11.72
C ASN A 431 -40.15 18.77 -11.93
N THR A 432 -39.54 19.61 -11.11
CA THR A 432 -39.71 21.07 -11.15
C THR A 432 -38.77 21.77 -12.13
N ALA A 433 -37.89 21.03 -12.82
CA ALA A 433 -37.04 21.56 -13.87
C ALA A 433 -37.85 21.96 -15.12
N ASP A 434 -37.20 22.73 -16.00
CA ASP A 434 -37.73 23.15 -17.29
C ASP A 434 -37.58 22.09 -18.41
N GLU A 435 -36.96 20.94 -18.09
CA GLU A 435 -36.74 19.81 -18.99
C GLU A 435 -36.92 18.44 -18.29
N THR A 436 -37.18 17.39 -19.08
CA THR A 436 -37.23 16.00 -18.60
C THR A 436 -35.88 15.59 -18.03
N ARG A 437 -35.89 14.84 -16.92
CA ARG A 437 -34.68 14.27 -16.31
C ARG A 437 -34.55 12.78 -16.62
N THR A 438 -33.34 12.33 -16.93
CA THR A 438 -33.06 10.93 -17.29
C THR A 438 -32.17 10.28 -16.23
N ILE A 439 -32.65 9.23 -15.59
CA ILE A 439 -31.90 8.46 -14.60
C ILE A 439 -31.03 7.42 -15.31
N THR A 440 -29.72 7.51 -15.09
CA THR A 440 -28.71 6.68 -15.78
C THR A 440 -28.04 5.68 -14.86
N GLU A 441 -27.86 6.04 -13.59
CA GLU A 441 -27.29 5.17 -12.56
C GLU A 441 -28.17 5.20 -11.32
N ALA A 442 -28.18 4.10 -10.57
CA ALA A 442 -28.90 4.04 -9.30
C ALA A 442 -28.17 3.21 -8.26
N ARG A 443 -28.57 3.37 -7.01
CA ARG A 443 -28.12 2.62 -5.84
C ARG A 443 -29.24 2.53 -4.81
N LEU A 444 -29.57 1.31 -4.36
CA LEU A 444 -30.31 1.13 -3.11
C LEU A 444 -29.32 0.91 -1.97
N SER A 445 -29.22 1.91 -1.10
CA SER A 445 -28.20 1.92 -0.03
C SER A 445 -28.69 1.22 1.24
N PHE A 446 -29.99 1.21 1.47
CA PHE A 446 -30.58 0.77 2.72
C PHE A 446 -32.06 0.44 2.54
N TYR A 447 -32.55 -0.57 3.27
CA TYR A 447 -33.98 -0.87 3.43
C TYR A 447 -34.22 -1.24 4.89
N TYR A 448 -35.26 -0.66 5.46
CA TYR A 448 -35.76 -0.89 6.79
C TYR A 448 -37.19 -1.43 6.68
N VAL A 449 -37.40 -2.58 7.31
CA VAL A 449 -38.71 -3.18 7.47
C VAL A 449 -39.32 -2.64 8.75
N ASN A 450 -40.52 -2.09 8.66
CA ASN A 450 -41.25 -1.69 9.85
C ASN A 450 -41.91 -2.91 10.50
N GLU A 451 -41.47 -3.25 11.71
CA GLU A 451 -42.02 -4.36 12.48
C GLU A 451 -43.22 -3.89 13.33
N GLN A 452 -44.44 -3.90 12.76
CA GLN A 452 -45.65 -3.72 13.55
C GLN A 452 -46.04 -5.02 14.26
N GLY A 453 -45.85 -5.07 15.58
CA GLY A 453 -46.28 -6.17 16.45
C GLY A 453 -45.28 -7.33 16.54
N ASN A 454 -45.74 -8.54 16.85
CA ASN A 454 -44.89 -9.74 17.03
C ASN A 454 -44.50 -10.44 15.70
N SER A 455 -44.67 -9.77 14.56
CA SER A 455 -44.37 -10.33 13.24
C SER A 455 -42.93 -10.02 12.85
N GLN A 456 -42.09 -11.05 12.78
CA GLN A 456 -40.71 -10.93 12.34
C GLN A 456 -40.68 -10.95 10.80
N ARG A 457 -40.60 -9.78 10.16
CA ARG A 457 -40.52 -9.63 8.70
C ARG A 457 -39.07 -9.45 8.26
N SER A 458 -38.74 -9.89 7.04
CA SER A 458 -37.41 -9.76 6.45
C SER A 458 -37.45 -8.86 5.21
N ALA A 459 -36.42 -8.04 5.02
CA ALA A 459 -36.32 -7.16 3.86
C ALA A 459 -36.22 -7.99 2.56
N PRO A 460 -36.70 -7.46 1.43
CA PRO A 460 -36.45 -8.09 0.13
C PRO A 460 -34.95 -8.25 -0.14
N ASP A 461 -34.59 -9.34 -0.82
CA ASP A 461 -33.20 -9.68 -1.10
C ASP A 461 -32.68 -8.95 -2.35
N VAL A 462 -33.57 -8.75 -3.33
CA VAL A 462 -33.27 -8.16 -4.65
C VAL A 462 -34.32 -7.11 -5.01
N PHE A 463 -33.85 -5.98 -5.54
CA PHE A 463 -34.67 -4.89 -6.06
C PHE A 463 -34.34 -4.65 -7.52
N ASN A 464 -35.30 -4.82 -8.43
CA ASN A 464 -35.12 -4.55 -9.84
C ASN A 464 -35.65 -3.17 -10.20
N PHE A 465 -34.77 -2.32 -10.74
CA PHE A 465 -35.08 -0.96 -11.19
C PHE A 465 -34.38 -0.72 -12.53
N GLY A 466 -35.07 -0.18 -13.55
CA GLY A 466 -34.49 -0.03 -14.89
C GLY A 466 -33.94 -1.34 -15.44
N ASN A 467 -34.68 -2.45 -15.26
CA ASN A 467 -34.28 -3.81 -15.64
C ASN A 467 -32.90 -4.23 -15.08
N THR A 468 -32.57 -3.74 -13.88
CA THR A 468 -31.27 -3.91 -13.23
C THR A 468 -31.44 -4.34 -11.78
N ASP A 469 -30.80 -5.45 -11.38
CA ASP A 469 -30.97 -6.04 -10.04
C ASP A 469 -30.03 -5.44 -8.99
N PHE A 470 -30.55 -4.90 -7.90
CA PHE A 470 -29.80 -4.32 -6.80
C PHE A 470 -29.95 -5.16 -5.54
N ASN A 471 -28.83 -5.39 -4.85
CA ASN A 471 -28.80 -5.96 -3.50
C ASN A 471 -28.63 -4.82 -2.48
N ILE A 472 -28.93 -5.08 -1.20
CA ILE A 472 -28.78 -4.09 -0.12
C ILE A 472 -27.75 -4.56 0.92
N PRO A 473 -26.78 -3.72 1.32
CA PRO A 473 -26.46 -2.40 0.73
C PRO A 473 -25.78 -2.57 -0.64
N GLY A 474 -26.29 -1.86 -1.65
CA GLY A 474 -25.77 -1.92 -3.02
C GLY A 474 -24.68 -0.89 -3.28
N GLN A 475 -23.96 -1.02 -4.39
CA GLN A 475 -23.10 0.03 -4.97
C GLN A 475 -23.88 0.80 -6.05
N LEU A 476 -23.44 2.03 -6.32
CA LEU A 476 -23.94 2.80 -7.47
C LEU A 476 -23.51 2.11 -8.76
N LYS A 477 -24.47 1.87 -9.67
CA LYS A 477 -24.19 1.25 -10.96
C LYS A 477 -25.16 1.73 -12.04
N PRO A 478 -24.76 1.63 -13.34
CA PRO A 478 -25.62 1.97 -14.46
C PRO A 478 -26.87 1.10 -14.53
N LEU A 479 -27.98 1.71 -14.97
CA LEU A 479 -29.20 1.00 -15.35
C LEU A 479 -29.06 0.42 -16.77
N ASN A 480 -29.59 -0.79 -16.96
CA ASN A 480 -29.72 -1.44 -18.26
C ASN A 480 -30.73 -0.69 -19.13
N ASP A 481 -31.86 -0.30 -18.54
CA ASP A 481 -32.88 0.54 -19.15
C ASP A 481 -32.97 1.85 -18.34
N GLN A 482 -32.66 2.98 -18.98
CA GLN A 482 -32.71 4.30 -18.35
C GLN A 482 -34.16 4.73 -18.12
N GLU A 483 -34.40 5.45 -17.02
CA GLU A 483 -35.74 5.86 -16.62
C GLU A 483 -35.94 7.37 -16.80
N GLN A 484 -37.09 7.78 -17.33
CA GLN A 484 -37.38 9.19 -17.60
C GLN A 484 -38.37 9.76 -16.61
N VAL A 485 -38.11 11.00 -16.18
CA VAL A 485 -38.90 11.76 -15.24
C VAL A 485 -39.39 13.06 -15.92
N PRO A 486 -40.55 13.06 -16.61
CA PRO A 486 -41.08 14.23 -17.30
C PRO A 486 -41.31 15.45 -16.40
N THR A 487 -41.27 16.66 -16.97
CA THR A 487 -41.55 17.91 -16.24
C THR A 487 -42.96 17.93 -15.64
N GLY A 488 -43.09 18.45 -14.42
CA GLY A 488 -44.35 18.56 -13.68
C GLY A 488 -44.66 17.32 -12.84
N THR A 489 -45.90 17.26 -12.34
CA THR A 489 -46.40 16.12 -11.56
C THR A 489 -47.26 15.22 -12.46
N PRO A 490 -46.82 14.01 -12.85
CA PRO A 490 -47.57 13.10 -13.71
C PRO A 490 -48.78 12.45 -13.00
N ASP A 491 -49.76 11.99 -13.77
CA ASP A 491 -51.02 11.37 -13.28
C ASP A 491 -50.84 9.89 -12.81
N GLY A 492 -49.61 9.45 -12.49
CA GLY A 492 -49.31 8.07 -12.08
C GLY A 492 -47.83 7.84 -11.72
N PRO A 493 -47.46 6.60 -11.34
CA PRO A 493 -46.10 6.27 -10.94
C PRO A 493 -45.13 6.55 -12.05
N GLU A 494 -44.16 7.40 -11.73
CA GLU A 494 -43.11 7.76 -12.65
C GLU A 494 -42.06 6.66 -12.71
N LEU A 495 -41.77 6.04 -11.56
CA LEU A 495 -40.85 4.92 -11.45
C LEU A 495 -41.50 3.72 -10.75
N THR A 496 -41.08 2.53 -11.13
CA THR A 496 -41.46 1.27 -10.46
C THR A 496 -40.21 0.47 -10.12
N ILE A 497 -40.12 0.00 -8.88
CA ILE A 497 -39.10 -0.94 -8.41
C ILE A 497 -39.81 -2.23 -8.03
N THR A 498 -39.42 -3.36 -8.63
CA THR A 498 -39.95 -4.66 -8.23
C THR A 498 -39.02 -5.35 -7.24
N THR A 499 -39.58 -6.14 -6.34
CA THR A 499 -38.84 -6.77 -5.25
C THR A 499 -38.92 -8.29 -5.32
N GLU A 500 -37.82 -8.99 -5.07
CA GLU A 500 -37.74 -10.45 -4.97
C GLU A 500 -36.99 -10.89 -3.71
N GLY A 501 -37.30 -12.10 -3.23
CA GLY A 501 -36.80 -12.58 -1.94
C GLY A 501 -37.43 -11.83 -0.75
N GLY A 502 -37.18 -12.30 0.46
CA GLY A 502 -37.78 -11.74 1.68
C GLY A 502 -39.31 -11.64 1.71
N ASP A 503 -39.82 -10.77 2.58
CA ASP A 503 -41.24 -10.41 2.66
C ASP A 503 -41.54 -9.22 1.72
N PRO A 504 -42.77 -9.12 1.15
CA PRO A 504 -43.14 -8.00 0.30
C PRO A 504 -43.04 -6.65 1.04
N PRO A 505 -42.74 -5.55 0.32
CA PRO A 505 -42.79 -4.21 0.90
C PRO A 505 -44.19 -3.88 1.44
N GLU A 506 -44.24 -3.24 2.60
CA GLU A 506 -45.49 -2.81 3.24
C GLU A 506 -45.45 -1.33 3.63
N ARG A 507 -46.61 -0.79 4.01
CA ARG A 507 -46.74 0.55 4.57
C ARG A 507 -45.77 0.75 5.74
N GLU A 508 -45.20 1.94 5.83
CA GLU A 508 -44.20 2.38 6.81
C GLU A 508 -42.82 1.71 6.68
N ASP A 509 -42.64 0.75 5.77
CA ASP A 509 -41.29 0.36 5.36
C ASP A 509 -40.57 1.56 4.73
N PHE A 510 -39.25 1.54 4.80
CA PHE A 510 -38.42 2.69 4.43
C PHE A 510 -37.20 2.25 3.65
N PHE A 511 -36.83 2.97 2.61
CA PHE A 511 -35.61 2.68 1.86
C PHE A 511 -34.94 3.94 1.33
N VAL A 512 -33.66 3.81 1.00
CA VAL A 512 -32.83 4.91 0.48
C VAL A 512 -32.38 4.60 -0.93
N LEU A 513 -32.90 5.38 -1.87
CA LEU A 513 -32.56 5.33 -3.30
C LEU A 513 -31.64 6.50 -3.63
N THR A 514 -30.55 6.25 -4.35
CA THR A 514 -29.70 7.28 -4.92
C THR A 514 -29.67 7.12 -6.42
N VAL A 515 -29.78 8.21 -7.17
CA VAL A 515 -29.82 8.21 -8.64
C VAL A 515 -28.89 9.28 -9.22
N VAL A 516 -28.46 9.10 -10.46
CA VAL A 516 -27.70 10.09 -11.23
C VAL A 516 -28.50 10.53 -12.46
N PHE A 517 -28.66 11.83 -12.64
CA PHE A 517 -29.34 12.42 -13.79
C PHE A 517 -28.37 12.74 -14.92
N GLU A 518 -28.70 12.34 -16.16
CA GLU A 518 -27.84 12.53 -17.34
C GLU A 518 -27.58 14.00 -17.63
N GLU A 519 -28.61 14.83 -17.54
CA GLU A 519 -28.60 16.21 -18.03
C GLU A 519 -27.70 17.10 -17.18
N THR A 520 -27.65 16.86 -15.87
CA THR A 520 -26.84 17.66 -14.93
C THR A 520 -25.58 16.94 -14.44
N GLY A 521 -25.57 15.61 -14.48
CA GLY A 521 -24.56 14.78 -13.81
C GLY A 521 -24.70 14.76 -12.28
N ASP A 522 -25.77 15.34 -11.74
CA ASP A 522 -26.00 15.41 -10.30
C ASP A 522 -26.42 14.06 -9.74
N THR A 523 -25.99 13.81 -8.51
CA THR A 523 -26.39 12.64 -7.73
C THR A 523 -27.41 13.07 -6.67
N SER A 524 -28.62 12.53 -6.75
CA SER A 524 -29.71 12.82 -5.81
C SER A 524 -30.06 11.60 -4.97
N THR A 525 -30.25 11.80 -3.66
CA THR A 525 -30.63 10.75 -2.72
C THR A 525 -32.03 10.99 -2.17
N TYR A 526 -32.88 9.99 -2.28
CA TYR A 526 -34.26 9.96 -1.79
C TYR A 526 -34.40 8.97 -0.64
N PHE A 527 -34.97 9.47 0.45
CA PHE A 527 -35.40 8.76 1.62
C PHE A 527 -36.91 8.55 1.49
N ILE A 528 -37.30 7.33 1.15
CA ILE A 528 -38.66 7.02 0.71
C ILE A 528 -39.31 6.17 1.80
N THR A 529 -40.36 6.69 2.43
CA THR A 529 -41.26 5.91 3.29
C THR A 529 -42.43 5.42 2.46
N LEU A 530 -42.76 4.15 2.58
CA LEU A 530 -43.83 3.53 1.81
C LEU A 530 -45.19 3.82 2.44
N GLU A 531 -46.12 4.29 1.63
CA GLU A 531 -47.52 4.36 1.96
C GLU A 531 -48.22 3.04 1.63
N GLY A 532 -49.31 2.75 2.35
CA GLY A 532 -50.15 1.60 2.02
C GLY A 532 -51.02 1.89 0.80
N SER A 533 -51.23 0.89 -0.04
CA SER A 533 -52.16 0.93 -1.18
C SER A 533 -53.62 1.03 -0.71
N GLY A 534 -54.02 2.21 -0.23
CA GLY A 534 -55.39 2.55 0.08
C GLY A 534 -56.07 3.22 -1.11
N PRO A 535 -57.36 2.95 -1.40
CA PRO A 535 -58.09 3.74 -2.38
C PRO A 535 -58.19 5.17 -1.84
N GLY A 536 -57.82 6.16 -2.65
CA GLY A 536 -58.00 7.57 -2.31
C GLY A 536 -59.42 7.81 -1.82
N ASN A 537 -59.57 8.22 -0.56
CA ASN A 537 -60.87 8.54 0.01
C ASN A 537 -60.78 9.93 0.64
N GLY A 538 -61.24 10.93 -0.11
CA GLY A 538 -61.62 12.20 0.47
C GLY A 538 -62.73 11.97 1.48
N ASN A 539 -62.46 12.19 2.76
CA ASN A 539 -63.53 12.40 3.73
C ASN A 539 -63.05 13.32 4.85
N ASN A 540 -63.18 14.61 4.59
CA ASN A 540 -63.27 15.62 5.63
C ASN A 540 -64.60 15.39 6.37
N ASN A 541 -64.56 14.78 7.55
CA ASN A 541 -65.73 14.77 8.43
C ASN A 541 -65.29 15.08 9.86
N GLY A 542 -65.57 16.33 10.26
CA GLY A 542 -65.42 16.77 11.64
C GLY A 542 -66.30 15.92 12.54
N ASN A 543 -65.71 15.43 13.64
CA ASN A 543 -66.49 14.94 14.76
C ASN A 543 -66.05 15.64 16.03
N ASN A 544 -66.90 16.58 16.43
CA ASN A 544 -66.88 17.32 17.67
C ASN A 544 -67.36 16.36 18.78
N GLY A 545 -66.45 15.89 19.63
CA GLY A 545 -66.73 14.96 20.72
C GLY A 545 -66.37 15.57 22.07
N SER A 546 -67.33 16.26 22.67
CA SER A 546 -67.32 16.86 24.00
C SER A 546 -66.95 15.87 25.12
N GLY A 547 -65.88 16.17 25.86
CA GLY A 547 -65.57 15.56 27.16
C GLY A 547 -65.77 16.58 28.28
N GLN A 548 -66.90 16.49 28.99
CA GLN A 548 -67.22 17.20 30.22
C GLN A 548 -66.23 16.85 31.33
N GLY A 549 -65.73 17.88 32.04
CA GLY A 549 -65.07 17.72 33.34
C GLY A 549 -66.07 17.53 34.49
N PRO A 550 -65.55 17.41 35.72
CA PRO A 550 -66.19 18.06 36.85
C PRO A 550 -65.23 18.97 37.64
N ASP A 551 -65.82 20.08 38.08
CA ASP A 551 -65.25 21.18 38.84
C ASP A 551 -64.74 20.81 40.25
N GLY A 552 -63.71 21.53 40.72
CA GLY A 552 -63.93 22.52 41.78
C GLY A 552 -63.37 22.26 43.19
N THR A 553 -62.38 23.10 43.57
CA THR A 553 -62.17 23.76 44.90
C THR A 553 -61.82 22.86 46.11
N GLY A 554 -60.94 23.16 47.06
CA GLY A 554 -60.15 24.33 47.51
C GLY A 554 -59.34 23.88 48.76
N PRO A 555 -58.46 24.72 49.36
CA PRO A 555 -57.38 24.28 50.26
C PRO A 555 -57.78 24.23 51.76
N PRO A 556 -57.05 23.51 52.63
CA PRO A 556 -57.16 23.69 54.07
C PRO A 556 -56.01 24.51 54.66
N GLY A 557 -56.36 25.58 55.37
CA GLY A 557 -55.48 26.28 56.29
C GLY A 557 -55.59 25.74 57.72
N GLN A 558 -54.42 25.59 58.35
CA GLN A 558 -54.10 25.71 59.78
C GLN A 558 -54.89 24.89 60.82
N ASN A 559 -54.24 23.83 61.34
CA ASN A 559 -53.64 23.83 62.68
C ASN A 559 -52.60 22.71 62.82
#